data_AF-A0A9J7H5R0-F1
#
_entry.id   AF-A0A9J7H5R0-F1
#
_cell.length_a   1.000
_cell.length_b   1.000
_cell.length_c   1.000
_cell.angle_alpha   90.00
_cell.angle_beta   90.00
_cell.angle_gamma   90.00
#
_symmetry.space_group_name_H-M   'P 1'
#
loop_
_entity.id
_entity.type
_entity.pdbx_description
1 polymer ?
#
loop_
_entity_poly.entity_id
_entity_poly.type
_entity_poly.pdbx_seq_one_letter_code
_entity_poly.pdbx_strand_id
1 'polypeptide(L)'
;MGIWGTLCFLILLDNTWGQEQSYVISAPKVFQVGTSKKVVIQAHGYPEAFDVTISIRSYPDKNTTYSSGYVNLSPENKFQNSTMLTVQAKQLSEGQSSFSYVYLEVMSKHFSKSEKMPVIHDNGSLFIHTDKPVYTPQEPVKVGVYSLDDDLEPVTRGTVLTFIDPEGSEVDTIQGNNHTAIVSFPDFKIPSNPKYGRWTIKAKYREDATTNGTTHFDIKEHDKAYKITLMPISDLQHQVANQGEAQGVTLQPADYLQQKINERASTYKHQVPKKCCYDGAVLKKYETCEQRAERVKIGPLCVRAFISCCTLAKQIRTKHNTFKDSYIASVPSGA
;
A
#
# COMPACT_ATOMS: atom_id res chain seq x y z
N MET A 1 -1.45 -70.90 -29.96
CA MET A 1 -1.75 -70.52 -28.57
C MET A 1 -3.25 -70.43 -28.46
N GLY A 2 -3.88 -71.44 -27.83
CA GLY A 2 -5.34 -71.55 -27.79
C GLY A 2 -5.98 -70.43 -26.98
N ILE A 3 -7.27 -70.20 -27.22
CA ILE A 3 -8.13 -69.20 -26.54
C ILE A 3 -8.01 -69.29 -24.99
N TRP A 4 -7.69 -70.48 -24.49
CA TRP A 4 -7.47 -70.74 -23.07
C TRP A 4 -6.15 -70.16 -22.52
N GLY A 5 -5.09 -70.12 -23.34
CA GLY A 5 -3.81 -69.50 -22.97
C GLY A 5 -3.87 -67.98 -22.94
N THR A 6 -4.70 -67.37 -23.80
CA THR A 6 -5.01 -65.93 -23.74
C THR A 6 -5.88 -65.57 -22.54
N LEU A 7 -6.80 -66.44 -22.13
CA LEU A 7 -7.62 -66.23 -20.93
C LEU A 7 -6.77 -66.27 -19.64
N CYS A 8 -5.83 -67.22 -19.54
CA CYS A 8 -4.89 -67.27 -18.41
C CYS A 8 -3.93 -66.07 -18.34
N PHE A 9 -3.56 -65.49 -19.49
CA PHE A 9 -2.72 -64.28 -19.53
C PHE A 9 -3.46 -63.01 -19.08
N LEU A 10 -4.78 -62.92 -19.33
CA LEU A 10 -5.59 -61.79 -18.85
C LEU A 10 -5.85 -61.87 -17.33
N ILE A 11 -6.08 -63.07 -16.80
CA ILE A 11 -6.28 -63.28 -15.34
C ILE A 11 -4.99 -62.97 -14.54
N LEU A 12 -3.81 -63.10 -15.15
CA LEU A 12 -2.53 -62.75 -14.53
C LEU A 12 -2.20 -61.23 -14.61
N LEU A 13 -2.90 -60.48 -15.46
CA LEU A 13 -2.75 -59.01 -15.55
C LEU A 13 -3.72 -58.24 -14.62
N ASP A 14 -4.75 -58.90 -14.10
CA ASP A 14 -5.76 -58.25 -13.23
C ASP A 14 -5.24 -57.93 -11.81
N ASN A 15 -4.08 -58.44 -11.40
CA ASN A 15 -3.56 -58.27 -10.03
C ASN A 15 -2.51 -57.17 -9.84
N THR A 16 -2.29 -56.27 -10.80
CA THR A 16 -1.29 -55.19 -10.67
C THR A 16 -1.82 -53.79 -10.97
N TRP A 17 -3.11 -53.53 -10.72
CA TRP A 17 -3.66 -52.17 -10.76
C TRP A 17 -4.33 -51.75 -9.45
N GLY A 18 -3.73 -52.15 -8.33
CA GLY A 18 -4.01 -51.49 -7.06
C GLY A 18 -3.46 -50.07 -7.09
N GLN A 19 -4.33 -49.06 -7.09
CA GLN A 19 -3.92 -47.67 -6.94
C GLN A 19 -3.12 -47.54 -5.63
N GLU A 20 -1.91 -46.96 -5.69
CA GLU A 20 -1.06 -46.78 -4.52
C GLU A 20 -1.80 -45.99 -3.42
N GLN A 21 -1.88 -46.58 -2.24
CA GLN A 21 -2.58 -45.98 -1.10
C GLN A 21 -1.77 -44.84 -0.52
N SER A 22 -2.35 -43.65 -0.53
CA SER A 22 -1.70 -42.44 -0.02
C SER A 22 -2.70 -41.53 0.67
N TYR A 23 -2.22 -40.70 1.60
CA TYR A 23 -3.04 -39.75 2.33
C TYR A 23 -2.35 -38.38 2.40
N VAL A 24 -3.17 -37.33 2.46
CA VAL A 24 -2.73 -35.94 2.58
C VAL A 24 -3.49 -35.29 3.74
N ILE A 25 -2.74 -34.66 4.64
CA ILE A 25 -3.29 -33.89 5.76
C ILE A 25 -2.91 -32.43 5.51
N SER A 26 -3.90 -31.56 5.37
CA SER A 26 -3.73 -30.12 5.21
C SER A 26 -4.15 -29.41 6.49
N ALA A 27 -3.20 -28.69 7.11
CA ALA A 27 -3.36 -28.00 8.37
C ALA A 27 -2.70 -26.60 8.29
N PRO A 28 -3.09 -25.64 9.15
CA PRO A 28 -2.41 -24.34 9.21
C PRO A 28 -0.96 -24.52 9.67
N LYS A 29 -0.06 -23.59 9.33
CA LYS A 29 1.35 -23.68 9.77
C LYS A 29 1.53 -23.51 11.29
N VAL A 30 0.59 -22.82 11.93
CA VAL A 30 0.61 -22.44 13.34
C VAL A 30 -0.82 -22.54 13.88
N PHE A 31 -0.99 -22.97 15.12
CA PHE A 31 -2.28 -22.89 15.82
C PHE A 31 -2.36 -21.63 16.68
N GLN A 32 -3.52 -20.97 16.68
CA GLN A 32 -3.80 -19.85 17.56
C GLN A 32 -4.68 -20.30 18.72
N VAL A 33 -4.38 -19.76 19.89
CA VAL A 33 -5.17 -20.03 21.09
C VAL A 33 -6.54 -19.36 20.97
N GLY A 34 -7.60 -20.14 21.21
CA GLY A 34 -8.98 -19.68 21.17
C GLY A 34 -9.63 -19.71 19.78
N THR A 35 -8.84 -19.83 18.70
CA THR A 35 -9.36 -19.85 17.32
C THR A 35 -9.60 -21.27 16.85
N SER A 36 -10.76 -21.49 16.24
CA SER A 36 -11.09 -22.77 15.60
C SER A 36 -10.46 -22.82 14.20
N LYS A 37 -9.56 -23.76 13.96
CA LYS A 37 -8.87 -23.91 12.66
C LYS A 37 -9.27 -25.22 11.99
N LYS A 38 -9.48 -25.15 10.67
CA LYS A 38 -9.86 -26.30 9.86
C LYS A 38 -8.65 -27.16 9.53
N VAL A 39 -8.78 -28.47 9.73
CA VAL A 39 -7.85 -29.49 9.26
C VAL A 39 -8.59 -30.37 8.26
N VAL A 40 -8.00 -30.54 7.08
CA VAL A 40 -8.58 -31.33 5.98
C VAL A 40 -7.75 -32.58 5.80
N ILE A 41 -8.43 -33.71 5.60
CA ILE A 41 -7.79 -34.97 5.25
C ILE A 41 -8.37 -35.53 3.95
N GLN A 42 -7.48 -36.06 3.13
CA GLN A 42 -7.78 -36.72 1.86
C GLN A 42 -7.04 -38.05 1.80
N ALA A 43 -7.69 -39.08 1.31
CA ALA A 43 -7.09 -40.40 1.12
C ALA A 43 -7.35 -40.90 -0.32
N HIS A 44 -6.35 -41.55 -0.92
CA HIS A 44 -6.40 -42.04 -2.30
C HIS A 44 -6.03 -43.53 -2.33
N GLY A 45 -6.65 -44.29 -3.24
CA GLY A 45 -6.41 -45.74 -3.39
C GLY A 45 -7.07 -46.62 -2.33
N TYR A 46 -7.97 -46.07 -1.50
CA TYR A 46 -8.72 -46.84 -0.51
C TYR A 46 -10.06 -47.32 -1.08
N PRO A 47 -10.38 -48.62 -0.98
CA PRO A 47 -11.60 -49.19 -1.56
C PRO A 47 -12.80 -49.11 -0.60
N GLU A 48 -12.56 -49.14 0.71
CA GLU A 48 -13.60 -49.24 1.74
C GLU A 48 -13.58 -48.02 2.64
N ALA A 49 -14.76 -47.65 3.16
CA ALA A 49 -14.88 -46.56 4.12
C ALA A 49 -14.13 -46.86 5.44
N PHE A 50 -13.61 -45.82 6.06
CA PHE A 50 -12.92 -45.91 7.35
C PHE A 50 -12.94 -44.60 8.14
N ASP A 51 -12.86 -44.73 9.46
CA ASP A 51 -12.83 -43.60 10.37
C ASP A 51 -11.40 -43.10 10.61
N VAL A 52 -11.29 -41.80 10.77
CA VAL A 52 -10.06 -41.09 11.12
C VAL A 52 -10.32 -40.18 12.31
N THR A 53 -9.46 -40.29 13.31
CA THR A 53 -9.41 -39.38 14.45
C THR A 53 -8.28 -38.38 14.24
N ILE A 54 -8.60 -37.09 14.30
CA ILE A 54 -7.65 -35.98 14.19
C ILE A 54 -7.67 -35.23 15.52
N SER A 55 -6.55 -35.13 16.21
CA SER A 55 -6.49 -34.55 17.56
C SER A 55 -5.29 -33.63 17.75
N ILE A 56 -5.45 -32.64 18.63
CA ILE A 56 -4.37 -31.80 19.12
C ILE A 56 -3.98 -32.30 20.52
N ARG A 57 -2.72 -32.69 20.70
CA ARG A 57 -2.20 -33.26 21.95
C ARG A 57 -1.07 -32.42 22.53
N SER A 58 -0.88 -32.54 23.84
CA SER A 58 0.21 -31.85 24.56
C SER A 58 1.57 -32.26 24.05
N TYR A 59 2.47 -31.27 23.98
CA TYR A 59 3.89 -31.48 23.78
C TYR A 59 4.60 -31.26 25.12
N PRO A 60 5.63 -32.07 25.46
CA PRO A 60 6.18 -33.18 24.67
C PRO A 60 5.49 -34.53 24.92
N ASP A 61 4.61 -34.62 25.91
CA ASP A 61 4.22 -35.87 26.56
C ASP A 61 2.97 -36.57 25.98
N LYS A 62 2.17 -35.89 25.15
CA LYS A 62 0.90 -36.37 24.56
C LYS A 62 -0.16 -36.82 25.58
N ASN A 63 0.00 -36.48 26.86
CA ASN A 63 -0.92 -36.92 27.91
C ASN A 63 -2.29 -36.22 27.84
N THR A 64 -2.30 -34.96 27.41
CA THR A 64 -3.51 -34.16 27.33
C THR A 64 -3.96 -34.04 25.88
N THR A 65 -5.26 -34.24 25.63
CA THR A 65 -5.89 -33.93 24.35
C THR A 65 -6.65 -32.62 24.49
N TYR A 66 -6.23 -31.58 23.76
CA TYR A 66 -6.87 -30.27 23.79
C TYR A 66 -8.18 -30.25 23.00
N SER A 67 -8.17 -30.89 21.83
CA SER A 67 -9.32 -31.00 20.93
C SER A 67 -9.16 -32.24 20.05
N SER A 68 -10.29 -32.82 19.63
CA SER A 68 -10.34 -33.98 18.75
C SER A 68 -11.56 -33.89 17.83
N GLY A 69 -11.40 -34.35 16.60
CA GLY A 69 -12.45 -34.48 15.61
C GLY A 69 -12.42 -35.87 14.98
N TYR A 70 -13.61 -36.43 14.77
CA TYR A 70 -13.80 -37.74 14.19
C TYR A 70 -14.45 -37.57 12.82
N VAL A 71 -13.81 -38.07 11.77
CA VAL A 71 -14.30 -37.96 10.40
C VAL A 71 -14.29 -39.34 9.75
N ASN A 72 -15.36 -39.65 9.04
CA ASN A 72 -15.44 -40.83 8.20
C ASN A 72 -15.00 -40.47 6.78
N LEU A 73 -14.14 -41.29 6.16
CA LEU A 73 -13.74 -41.20 4.76
C LEU A 73 -14.39 -42.34 4.00
N SER A 74 -15.18 -42.02 2.98
CA SER A 74 -16.01 -42.97 2.26
C SER A 74 -16.11 -42.62 0.77
N PRO A 75 -16.59 -43.55 -0.08
CA PRO A 75 -16.84 -43.25 -1.48
C PRO A 75 -17.78 -42.05 -1.70
N GLU A 76 -18.78 -41.86 -0.83
CA GLU A 76 -19.76 -40.77 -0.91
C GLU A 76 -19.11 -39.39 -0.79
N ASN A 77 -18.12 -39.25 0.10
CA ASN A 77 -17.35 -38.01 0.25
C ASN A 77 -16.03 -37.99 -0.53
N LYS A 78 -15.87 -38.94 -1.46
CA LYS A 78 -14.65 -39.13 -2.26
C LYS A 78 -13.39 -39.21 -1.40
N PHE A 79 -13.50 -39.84 -0.22
CA PHE A 79 -12.44 -39.98 0.77
C PHE A 79 -11.81 -38.63 1.18
N GLN A 80 -12.61 -37.57 1.22
CA GLN A 80 -12.21 -36.25 1.68
C GLN A 80 -13.17 -35.75 2.75
N ASN A 81 -12.62 -35.32 3.88
CA ASN A 81 -13.40 -34.73 4.96
C ASN A 81 -12.55 -33.71 5.74
N SER A 82 -13.19 -32.97 6.65
CA SER A 82 -12.51 -31.97 7.47
C SER A 82 -13.12 -31.86 8.86
N THR A 83 -12.32 -31.37 9.80
CA THR A 83 -12.79 -31.07 11.14
C THR A 83 -12.20 -29.76 11.64
N MET A 84 -12.88 -29.13 12.58
CA MET A 84 -12.46 -27.87 13.20
C MET A 84 -11.86 -28.19 14.55
N LEU A 85 -10.61 -27.77 14.79
CA LEU A 85 -9.88 -28.01 16.03
C LEU A 85 -9.48 -26.68 16.67
N THR A 86 -9.51 -26.64 17.99
CA THR A 86 -9.21 -25.43 18.78
C THR A 86 -8.32 -25.77 19.96
N VAL A 87 -7.41 -24.87 20.32
CA VAL A 87 -6.61 -24.95 21.56
C VAL A 87 -7.10 -23.86 22.51
N GLN A 88 -7.59 -24.19 23.70
CA GLN A 88 -8.10 -23.18 24.63
C GLN A 88 -7.01 -22.67 25.58
N ALA A 89 -7.03 -21.37 25.89
CA ALA A 89 -6.01 -20.73 26.74
C ALA A 89 -5.91 -21.37 28.13
N LYS A 90 -7.05 -21.70 28.75
CA LYS A 90 -7.15 -22.31 30.08
C LYS A 90 -6.47 -23.68 30.21
N GLN A 91 -6.14 -24.32 29.08
CA GLN A 91 -5.53 -25.65 29.03
C GLN A 91 -4.00 -25.58 28.87
N LEU A 92 -3.45 -24.42 28.51
CA LEU A 92 -2.01 -24.21 28.39
C LEU A 92 -1.52 -23.68 29.74
N SER A 93 -0.66 -24.44 30.41
CA SER A 93 -0.13 -24.04 31.72
C SER A 93 0.59 -22.70 31.65
N GLU A 94 0.21 -21.76 32.53
CA GLU A 94 0.84 -20.44 32.66
C GLU A 94 2.27 -20.59 33.18
N GLY A 95 3.25 -20.59 32.28
CA GLY A 95 4.63 -20.65 32.71
C GLY A 95 5.62 -20.72 31.57
N GLN A 96 6.13 -19.56 31.18
CA GLN A 96 7.43 -19.41 30.50
C GLN A 96 7.51 -19.90 29.05
N SER A 97 6.86 -19.20 28.11
CA SER A 97 7.36 -18.96 26.74
C SER A 97 6.26 -18.35 25.88
N SER A 98 6.60 -17.36 25.05
CA SER A 98 5.71 -16.82 24.00
C SER A 98 5.33 -17.86 22.94
N PHE A 99 6.02 -19.01 22.92
CA PHE A 99 5.80 -20.12 22.00
C PHE A 99 5.62 -21.43 22.79
N SER A 100 4.40 -21.95 22.74
CA SER A 100 4.10 -23.32 23.16
C SER A 100 4.05 -24.22 21.92
N TYR A 101 4.20 -25.53 22.11
CA TYR A 101 4.09 -26.50 21.02
C TYR A 101 2.97 -27.49 21.32
N VAL A 102 2.38 -28.04 20.26
CA VAL A 102 1.40 -29.13 20.33
C VAL A 102 1.73 -30.16 19.27
N TYR A 103 1.20 -31.36 19.42
CA TYR A 103 1.18 -32.35 18.35
C TYR A 103 -0.18 -32.33 17.65
N LEU A 104 -0.18 -32.19 16.32
CA LEU A 104 -1.32 -32.59 15.50
C LEU A 104 -1.17 -34.08 15.19
N GLU A 105 -2.05 -34.90 15.73
CA GLU A 105 -2.03 -36.36 15.61
C GLU A 105 -3.24 -36.85 14.82
N VAL A 106 -2.98 -37.67 13.81
CA VAL A 106 -3.99 -38.28 12.95
C VAL A 106 -3.84 -39.79 13.03
N MET A 107 -4.94 -40.48 13.35
CA MET A 107 -4.99 -41.92 13.54
C MET A 107 -6.18 -42.53 12.80
N SER A 108 -5.94 -43.62 12.08
CA SER A 108 -6.96 -44.44 11.43
C SER A 108 -6.59 -45.92 11.53
N LYS A 109 -7.44 -46.80 10.97
CA LYS A 109 -7.12 -48.23 10.83
C LYS A 109 -5.94 -48.51 9.87
N HIS A 110 -5.58 -47.53 9.02
CA HIS A 110 -4.57 -47.70 7.96
C HIS A 110 -3.27 -46.93 8.19
N PHE A 111 -3.32 -45.82 8.92
CA PHE A 111 -2.16 -44.96 9.12
C PHE A 111 -2.22 -44.21 10.45
N SER A 112 -1.05 -43.82 10.94
CA SER A 112 -0.89 -42.96 12.10
C SER A 112 0.27 -42.01 11.88
N LYS A 113 0.06 -40.71 12.08
CA LYS A 113 1.07 -39.66 11.90
C LYS A 113 0.87 -38.57 12.93
N SER A 114 1.97 -38.03 13.46
CA SER A 114 1.94 -36.85 14.32
C SER A 114 2.99 -35.83 13.87
N GLU A 115 2.63 -34.55 13.89
CA GLU A 115 3.50 -33.43 13.53
C GLU A 115 3.58 -32.43 14.68
N LYS A 116 4.79 -31.92 14.99
CA LYS A 116 5.00 -30.89 16.01
C LYS A 116 4.68 -29.52 15.44
N MET A 117 3.79 -28.78 16.08
CA MET A 117 3.29 -27.50 15.57
C MET A 117 3.40 -26.40 16.65
N PRO A 118 3.84 -25.18 16.27
CA PRO A 118 3.86 -24.05 17.20
C PRO A 118 2.44 -23.53 17.48
N VAL A 119 2.28 -22.99 18.69
CA VAL A 119 1.07 -22.31 19.16
C VAL A 119 1.42 -20.86 19.52
N ILE A 120 0.62 -19.93 19.03
CA ILE A 120 0.73 -18.50 19.33
C ILE A 120 -0.52 -18.03 20.10
N HIS A 121 -0.29 -17.09 21.01
CA HIS A 121 -1.35 -16.47 21.81
C HIS A 121 -1.96 -15.24 21.15
N ASP A 122 -1.29 -14.66 20.15
CA ASP A 122 -1.80 -13.50 19.42
C ASP A 122 -3.05 -13.90 18.62
N ASN A 123 -4.19 -13.33 19.01
CA ASN A 123 -5.51 -13.67 18.47
C ASN A 123 -6.25 -12.40 18.05
N GLY A 124 -5.62 -11.60 17.20
CA GLY A 124 -6.29 -10.50 16.53
C GLY A 124 -5.40 -9.30 16.24
N SER A 125 -6.05 -8.18 15.96
CA SER A 125 -5.41 -6.91 15.63
C SER A 125 -6.14 -5.76 16.30
N LEU A 126 -5.36 -4.82 16.86
CA LEU A 126 -5.85 -3.60 17.49
C LEU A 126 -5.45 -2.40 16.63
N PHE A 127 -6.42 -1.79 15.96
CA PHE A 127 -6.19 -0.60 15.14
C PHE A 127 -6.58 0.64 15.93
N ILE A 128 -5.60 1.47 16.26
CA ILE A 128 -5.81 2.70 17.02
C ILE A 128 -6.01 3.85 16.03
N HIS A 129 -7.10 4.59 16.20
CA HIS A 129 -7.44 5.74 15.38
C HIS A 129 -7.58 6.99 16.24
N THR A 130 -6.83 8.03 15.89
CA THR A 130 -6.94 9.36 16.48
C THR A 130 -7.71 10.30 15.54
N ASP A 131 -8.38 11.33 16.08
CA ASP A 131 -9.09 12.30 15.24
C ASP A 131 -8.15 13.19 14.40
N LYS A 132 -6.93 13.42 14.87
CA LYS A 132 -5.88 14.18 14.17
C LYS A 132 -4.52 13.51 14.31
N PRO A 133 -3.60 13.72 13.35
CA PRO A 133 -2.22 13.27 13.46
C PRO A 133 -1.32 14.24 14.24
N VAL A 134 -1.75 15.50 14.43
CA VAL A 134 -0.96 16.57 15.07
C VAL A 134 -1.87 17.38 16.00
N TYR A 135 -1.37 17.68 17.20
CA TYR A 135 -2.07 18.42 18.25
C TYR A 135 -1.22 19.56 18.81
N THR A 136 -1.90 20.53 19.39
CA THR A 136 -1.30 21.55 20.26
C THR A 136 -1.60 21.24 21.73
N PRO A 137 -0.83 21.76 22.71
CA PRO A 137 -0.98 21.38 24.13
C PRO A 137 -2.36 21.61 24.75
N GLN A 138 -3.19 22.47 24.17
CA GLN A 138 -4.54 22.77 24.67
C GLN A 138 -5.61 21.83 24.12
N GLU A 139 -5.29 21.05 23.08
CA GLU A 139 -6.26 20.21 22.40
C GLU A 139 -6.35 18.83 23.06
N PRO A 140 -7.55 18.33 23.35
CA PRO A 140 -7.72 16.94 23.76
C PRO A 140 -7.50 15.99 22.57
N VAL A 141 -6.87 14.85 22.82
CA VAL A 141 -6.69 13.77 21.85
C VAL A 141 -7.90 12.84 21.93
N LYS A 142 -8.70 12.77 20.87
CA LYS A 142 -9.79 11.82 20.77
C LYS A 142 -9.27 10.54 20.13
N VAL A 143 -9.48 9.41 20.80
CA VAL A 143 -8.94 8.13 20.36
C VAL A 143 -10.01 7.04 20.42
N GLY A 144 -10.03 6.21 19.38
CA GLY A 144 -10.81 5.00 19.30
C GLY A 144 -9.94 3.82 18.91
N VAL A 145 -10.42 2.60 19.22
CA VAL A 145 -9.76 1.36 18.82
C VAL A 145 -10.74 0.44 18.12
N TYR A 146 -10.34 -0.08 16.97
CA TYR A 146 -11.01 -1.20 16.31
C TYR A 146 -10.32 -2.50 16.72
N SER A 147 -11.10 -3.41 17.28
CA SER A 147 -10.64 -4.71 17.74
C SER A 147 -11.17 -5.80 16.82
N LEU A 148 -10.27 -6.46 16.09
CA LEU A 148 -10.61 -7.53 15.15
C LEU A 148 -9.87 -8.82 15.53
N ASP A 149 -10.44 -9.98 15.20
CA ASP A 149 -9.71 -11.24 15.19
C ASP A 149 -9.07 -11.50 13.82
N ASP A 150 -8.48 -12.68 13.69
CA ASP A 150 -7.83 -13.19 12.48
C ASP A 150 -8.74 -13.34 11.26
N ASP A 151 -10.04 -13.57 11.50
CA ASP A 151 -11.05 -13.68 10.45
C ASP A 151 -11.63 -12.28 10.11
N LEU A 152 -11.05 -11.22 10.68
CA LEU A 152 -11.49 -9.83 10.61
C LEU A 152 -12.88 -9.62 11.19
N GLU A 153 -13.28 -10.48 12.12
CA GLU A 153 -14.54 -10.35 12.83
C GLU A 153 -14.40 -9.45 14.07
N PRO A 154 -15.47 -8.73 14.45
CA PRO A 154 -15.44 -7.82 15.60
C PRO A 154 -15.21 -8.55 16.93
N VAL A 155 -14.18 -8.17 17.71
CA VAL A 155 -13.86 -8.76 19.01
C VAL A 155 -14.24 -7.84 20.17
N THR A 156 -14.99 -8.36 21.14
CA THR A 156 -15.45 -7.64 22.34
C THR A 156 -14.60 -7.99 23.57
N ARG A 157 -13.34 -7.53 23.58
CA ARG A 157 -12.42 -7.67 24.73
C ARG A 157 -12.06 -6.33 25.32
N GLY A 158 -11.97 -6.26 26.65
CA GLY A 158 -11.54 -5.06 27.36
C GLY A 158 -10.13 -4.65 26.90
N THR A 159 -9.97 -3.38 26.53
CA THR A 159 -8.73 -2.87 25.92
C THR A 159 -8.15 -1.76 26.79
N VAL A 160 -6.83 -1.70 26.84
CA VAL A 160 -6.05 -0.72 27.59
C VAL A 160 -5.18 0.06 26.60
N LEU A 161 -5.22 1.38 26.69
CA LEU A 161 -4.35 2.28 25.94
C LEU A 161 -3.30 2.89 26.88
N THR A 162 -2.06 2.91 26.43
CA THR A 162 -0.93 3.53 27.12
C THR A 162 -0.35 4.63 26.24
N PHE A 163 -0.24 5.84 26.78
CA PHE A 163 0.35 6.99 26.11
C PHE A 163 1.81 7.14 26.53
N ILE A 164 2.69 7.27 25.54
CA ILE A 164 4.14 7.30 25.73
C ILE A 164 4.67 8.58 25.10
N ASP A 165 5.45 9.32 25.87
CA ASP A 165 6.10 10.54 25.41
C ASP A 165 7.25 10.26 24.44
N PRO A 166 7.81 11.29 23.76
CA PRO A 166 8.93 11.12 22.83
C PRO A 166 10.22 10.61 23.47
N GLU A 167 10.35 10.67 24.81
CA GLU A 167 11.50 10.17 25.56
C GLU A 167 11.31 8.70 25.98
N GLY A 168 10.14 8.11 25.70
CA GLY A 168 9.81 6.72 26.00
C GLY A 168 9.15 6.50 27.35
N SER A 169 8.76 7.57 28.06
CA SER A 169 8.09 7.48 29.37
C SER A 169 6.59 7.25 29.20
N GLU A 170 6.03 6.28 29.93
CA GLU A 170 4.58 6.08 30.01
C GLU A 170 3.95 7.20 30.85
N VAL A 171 3.09 8.00 30.24
CA VAL A 171 2.50 9.20 30.84
C VAL A 171 1.11 8.93 31.42
N ASP A 172 0.30 8.14 30.71
CA ASP A 172 -1.05 7.82 31.15
C ASP A 172 -1.50 6.47 30.60
N THR A 173 -2.45 5.84 31.30
CA THR A 173 -3.10 4.60 30.88
C THR A 173 -4.60 4.68 31.08
N ILE A 174 -5.36 4.54 30.00
CA ILE A 174 -6.82 4.58 30.01
C ILE A 174 -7.40 3.24 29.60
N GLN A 175 -8.55 2.90 30.18
CA GLN A 175 -9.23 1.63 29.92
C GLN A 175 -10.57 1.86 29.26
N GLY A 176 -10.89 1.02 28.28
CA GLY A 176 -12.13 1.06 27.53
C GLY A 176 -12.88 -0.26 27.68
N ASN A 177 -14.19 -0.16 27.93
CA ASN A 177 -15.07 -1.31 27.98
C ASN A 177 -15.60 -1.54 26.56
N ASN A 178 -15.39 -2.74 26.03
CA ASN A 178 -15.67 -3.03 24.63
C ASN A 178 -17.00 -3.78 24.49
N HIS A 179 -18.07 -3.07 24.13
CA HIS A 179 -19.39 -3.66 23.90
C HIS A 179 -19.70 -3.90 22.41
N THR A 180 -19.01 -3.22 21.49
CA THR A 180 -19.34 -3.19 20.05
C THR A 180 -18.13 -3.32 19.13
N ALA A 181 -16.99 -3.83 19.62
CA ALA A 181 -15.68 -3.96 18.97
C ALA A 181 -15.00 -2.66 18.52
N ILE A 182 -15.76 -1.57 18.41
CA ILE A 182 -15.30 -0.19 18.26
C ILE A 182 -15.35 0.42 19.65
N VAL A 183 -14.18 0.68 20.22
CA VAL A 183 -14.04 1.23 21.57
C VAL A 183 -13.72 2.71 21.46
N SER A 184 -14.65 3.55 21.88
CA SER A 184 -14.39 4.97 22.12
C SER A 184 -13.81 5.12 23.52
N PHE A 185 -12.65 5.75 23.61
CA PHE A 185 -12.00 6.02 24.89
C PHE A 185 -12.27 7.45 25.37
N PRO A 186 -12.08 7.73 26.68
CA PRO A 186 -12.02 9.10 27.16
C PRO A 186 -10.92 9.90 26.45
N ASP A 187 -11.20 11.17 26.19
CA ASP A 187 -10.23 12.11 25.62
C ASP A 187 -8.97 12.19 26.48
N PHE A 188 -7.80 11.94 25.88
CA PHE A 188 -6.52 12.14 26.56
C PHE A 188 -6.20 13.63 26.65
N LYS A 189 -5.94 14.10 27.87
CA LYS A 189 -5.58 15.49 28.14
C LYS A 189 -4.07 15.65 28.08
N ILE A 190 -3.59 16.38 27.07
CA ILE A 190 -2.18 16.71 26.94
C ILE A 190 -1.75 17.54 28.18
N PRO A 191 -0.63 17.20 28.84
CA PRO A 191 -0.12 17.98 29.97
C PRO A 191 0.14 19.44 29.56
N SER A 192 -0.03 20.39 30.49
CA SER A 192 0.16 21.83 30.19
C SER A 192 1.58 22.18 29.72
N ASN A 193 2.59 21.39 30.09
CA ASN A 193 3.96 21.49 29.61
C ASN A 193 4.41 20.13 29.04
N PRO A 194 3.93 19.75 27.84
CA PRO A 194 4.21 18.45 27.27
C PRO A 194 5.60 18.43 26.62
N LYS A 195 6.15 17.24 26.48
CA LYS A 195 7.30 17.02 25.59
C LYS A 195 6.84 17.13 24.14
N TYR A 196 7.39 18.09 23.40
CA TYR A 196 7.08 18.23 21.98
C TYR A 196 7.75 17.14 21.15
N GLY A 197 7.10 16.71 20.08
CA GLY A 197 7.59 15.65 19.20
C GLY A 197 6.55 14.56 18.96
N ARG A 198 7.04 13.39 18.55
CA ARG A 198 6.21 12.23 18.21
C ARG A 198 5.90 11.39 19.44
N TRP A 199 4.63 11.37 19.82
CA TRP A 199 4.07 10.53 20.88
C TRP A 199 3.61 9.19 20.32
N THR A 200 3.59 8.19 21.18
CA THR A 200 3.16 6.83 20.84
C THR A 200 1.96 6.43 21.68
N ILE A 201 0.95 5.84 21.05
CA ILE A 201 -0.16 5.19 21.73
C ILE A 201 -0.01 3.68 21.52
N LYS A 202 0.07 2.91 22.60
CA LYS A 202 0.05 1.45 22.56
C LYS A 202 -1.29 0.93 23.05
N ALA A 203 -1.87 -0.03 22.34
CA ALA A 203 -3.07 -0.75 22.74
C ALA A 203 -2.71 -2.19 23.09
N LYS A 204 -3.38 -2.75 24.11
CA LYS A 204 -3.32 -4.17 24.47
C LYS A 204 -4.67 -4.63 25.03
N TYR A 205 -4.95 -5.94 24.96
CA TYR A 205 -6.08 -6.48 25.72
C TYR A 205 -5.77 -6.48 27.22
N ARG A 206 -6.82 -6.38 28.04
CA ARG A 206 -6.69 -6.32 29.51
C ARG A 206 -6.19 -7.64 30.11
N GLU A 207 -6.71 -8.76 29.59
CA GLU A 207 -6.41 -10.11 30.08
C GLU A 207 -5.26 -10.79 29.32
N ASP A 208 -4.91 -10.27 28.14
CA ASP A 208 -3.87 -10.82 27.27
C ASP A 208 -3.00 -9.69 26.71
N ALA A 209 -1.70 -9.73 27.01
CA ALA A 209 -0.75 -8.73 26.55
C ALA A 209 -0.08 -9.08 25.21
N THR A 210 -0.44 -10.20 24.58
CA THR A 210 0.24 -10.71 23.38
C THR A 210 -0.14 -9.91 22.14
N THR A 211 -1.42 -9.60 21.95
CA THR A 211 -1.89 -8.71 20.88
C THR A 211 -1.63 -7.26 21.26
N ASN A 212 -0.85 -6.55 20.45
CA ASN A 212 -0.63 -5.13 20.61
C ASN A 212 -0.95 -4.34 19.33
N GLY A 213 -1.41 -3.11 19.53
CA GLY A 213 -1.59 -2.10 18.49
C GLY A 213 -0.70 -0.91 18.80
N THR A 214 -0.20 -0.22 17.77
CA THR A 214 0.59 1.00 17.98
C THR A 214 0.23 2.04 16.93
N THR A 215 0.03 3.28 17.37
CA THR A 215 -0.09 4.44 16.48
C THR A 215 0.69 5.62 17.06
N HIS A 216 0.83 6.67 16.27
CA HIS A 216 1.62 7.83 16.63
C HIS A 216 0.87 9.12 16.32
N PHE A 217 1.11 10.15 17.13
CA PHE A 217 0.64 11.51 16.89
C PHE A 217 1.73 12.49 17.31
N ASP A 218 1.77 13.67 16.69
CA ASP A 218 2.75 14.69 17.04
C ASP A 218 2.12 15.78 17.93
N ILE A 219 2.85 16.20 18.96
CA ILE A 219 2.53 17.42 19.70
C ILE A 219 3.52 18.50 19.28
N LYS A 220 2.99 19.60 18.74
CA LYS A 220 3.78 20.74 18.30
C LYS A 220 3.40 21.99 19.08
N GLU A 221 4.37 22.88 19.24
CA GLU A 221 4.11 24.21 19.77
C GLU A 221 3.13 24.95 18.84
N HIS A 222 2.28 25.79 19.43
CA HIS A 222 1.33 26.57 18.65
C HIS A 222 2.09 27.67 17.89
N ASP A 223 2.53 27.37 16.67
CA ASP A 223 3.10 28.36 15.77
C ASP A 223 1.98 29.21 15.17
N LYS A 224 2.15 30.53 15.23
CA LYS A 224 1.27 31.49 14.53
C LYS A 224 1.25 31.12 13.05
N ALA A 225 0.10 30.67 12.57
CA ALA A 225 -0.05 30.11 11.24
C ALA A 225 0.19 31.16 10.13
N TYR A 226 1.38 31.18 9.55
CA TYR A 226 1.58 31.71 8.21
C TYR A 226 1.48 30.53 7.23
N LYS A 227 0.49 30.57 6.33
CA LYS A 227 0.35 29.55 5.28
C LYS A 227 1.40 29.80 4.19
N ILE A 228 2.59 29.25 4.37
CA ILE A 228 3.65 29.25 3.36
C ILE A 228 3.43 28.02 2.47
N THR A 229 3.11 28.24 1.20
CA THR A 229 3.00 27.15 0.21
C THR A 229 4.27 27.14 -0.63
N LEU A 230 5.09 26.10 -0.47
CA LEU A 230 6.24 25.86 -1.33
C LEU A 230 5.81 24.93 -2.46
N MET A 231 5.94 25.40 -3.70
CA MET A 231 5.66 24.57 -4.88
C MET A 231 6.99 24.22 -5.56
N PRO A 232 7.23 22.94 -5.89
CA PRO A 232 8.35 22.55 -6.74
C PRO A 232 8.31 23.28 -8.08
N ILE A 233 9.48 23.62 -8.64
CA ILE A 233 9.60 24.33 -9.92
C ILE A 233 8.96 23.54 -11.08
N SER A 234 8.94 22.20 -11.01
CA SER A 234 8.27 21.33 -11.99
C SER A 234 6.77 21.59 -12.10
N ASP A 235 6.12 21.89 -10.99
CA ASP A 235 4.66 22.00 -10.91
C ASP A 235 4.19 23.38 -11.43
N LEU A 236 5.07 24.40 -11.36
CA LEU A 236 4.86 25.68 -12.03
C LEU A 236 4.79 25.54 -13.55
N GLN A 237 5.57 24.62 -14.16
CA GLN A 237 5.58 24.46 -15.61
C GLN A 237 4.24 23.90 -16.13
N HIS A 238 3.60 23.01 -15.36
CA HIS A 238 2.27 22.48 -15.68
C HIS A 238 1.14 23.51 -15.48
N GLN A 239 1.25 24.39 -14.48
CA GLN A 239 0.27 25.46 -14.30
C GLN A 239 0.40 26.57 -15.35
N VAL A 240 1.61 26.89 -15.81
CA VAL A 240 1.81 27.85 -16.92
C VAL A 240 1.30 27.28 -18.26
N ALA A 241 1.35 25.96 -18.45
CA ALA A 241 0.74 25.31 -19.61
C ALA A 241 -0.80 25.36 -19.57
N ASN A 242 -1.41 25.21 -18.39
CA ASN A 242 -2.87 25.18 -18.23
C ASN A 242 -3.52 26.55 -17.98
N GLN A 243 -2.75 27.60 -17.65
CA GLN A 243 -3.25 28.99 -17.57
C GLN A 243 -3.24 29.72 -18.92
N GLY A 244 -2.69 29.11 -19.98
CA GLY A 244 -2.79 29.62 -21.35
C GLY A 244 -4.16 29.39 -22.01
N GLU A 245 -5.08 28.67 -21.35
CA GLU A 245 -6.37 28.25 -21.94
C GLU A 245 -7.59 29.00 -21.36
N ALA A 246 -7.37 29.90 -20.39
CA ALA A 246 -8.44 30.71 -19.78
C ALA A 246 -8.18 32.22 -19.91
N GLN A 247 -7.92 32.69 -21.14
CA GLN A 247 -8.24 34.04 -21.62
C GLN A 247 -8.01 34.06 -23.13
N GLY A 248 -9.04 33.61 -23.86
CA GLY A 248 -9.05 33.64 -25.31
C GLY A 248 -8.97 35.07 -25.84
N VAL A 249 -7.81 35.40 -26.43
CA VAL A 249 -7.75 36.08 -27.71
C VAL A 249 -6.67 35.38 -28.52
N THR A 250 -7.08 34.59 -29.50
CA THR A 250 -6.18 33.99 -30.50
C THR A 250 -5.58 35.11 -31.34
N LEU A 251 -4.53 35.76 -30.85
CA LEU A 251 -3.76 36.72 -31.63
C LEU A 251 -3.09 35.96 -32.78
N GLN A 252 -3.28 36.42 -34.01
CA GLN A 252 -2.64 35.81 -35.16
C GLN A 252 -1.11 35.79 -34.93
N PRO A 253 -0.35 34.83 -35.50
CA PRO A 253 1.09 34.75 -35.28
C PRO A 253 1.85 36.04 -35.65
N ALA A 254 1.28 36.82 -36.58
CA ALA A 254 1.73 38.16 -36.94
C ALA A 254 1.52 39.19 -35.82
N ASP A 255 0.39 39.13 -35.11
CA ASP A 255 0.03 40.05 -34.04
C ASP A 255 0.90 39.81 -32.78
N TYR A 256 1.19 38.55 -32.46
CA TYR A 256 2.11 38.20 -31.36
C TYR A 256 3.53 38.68 -31.64
N LEU A 257 4.02 38.48 -32.88
CA LEU A 257 5.32 38.99 -33.28
C LEU A 257 5.36 40.51 -33.20
N GLN A 258 4.33 41.19 -33.70
CA GLN A 258 4.25 42.65 -33.67
C GLN A 258 4.24 43.18 -32.24
N GLN A 259 3.48 42.55 -31.34
CA GLN A 259 3.44 42.91 -29.93
C GLN A 259 4.82 42.81 -29.27
N LYS A 260 5.52 41.68 -29.45
CA LYS A 260 6.84 41.47 -28.84
C LYS A 260 7.92 42.40 -29.39
N ILE A 261 7.85 42.74 -30.68
CA ILE A 261 8.77 43.73 -31.27
C ILE A 261 8.46 45.13 -30.76
N ASN A 262 7.18 45.50 -30.58
CA ASN A 262 6.80 46.77 -29.98
C ASN A 262 7.27 46.90 -28.52
N GLU A 263 7.10 45.85 -27.71
CA GLU A 263 7.61 45.78 -26.35
C GLU A 263 9.14 45.95 -26.31
N ARG A 264 9.87 45.31 -27.22
CA ARG A 264 11.33 45.44 -27.28
C ARG A 264 11.75 46.82 -27.75
N ALA A 265 11.09 47.38 -28.75
CA ALA A 265 11.39 48.70 -29.29
C ALA A 265 11.16 49.81 -28.25
N SER A 266 10.15 49.67 -27.37
CA SER A 266 9.83 50.67 -26.34
C SER A 266 10.97 50.88 -25.34
N THR A 267 11.87 49.90 -25.18
CA THR A 267 13.04 49.99 -24.27
C THR A 267 14.09 51.00 -24.73
N TYR A 268 14.12 51.36 -26.02
CA TYR A 268 15.06 52.36 -26.54
C TYR A 268 14.50 53.76 -26.32
N LYS A 269 15.27 54.65 -25.69
CA LYS A 269 14.80 56.04 -25.45
C LYS A 269 14.74 56.87 -26.73
N HIS A 270 15.73 56.72 -27.62
CA HIS A 270 15.86 57.53 -28.83
C HIS A 270 15.16 56.90 -30.04
N GLN A 271 14.63 57.75 -30.92
CA GLN A 271 13.89 57.32 -32.11
C GLN A 271 14.74 56.54 -33.11
N VAL A 272 16.03 56.85 -33.20
CA VAL A 272 16.96 56.20 -34.14
C VAL A 272 17.12 54.70 -33.82
N PRO A 273 17.52 54.25 -32.60
CA PRO A 273 17.53 52.83 -32.25
C PRO A 273 16.17 52.14 -32.31
N LYS A 274 15.05 52.84 -32.00
CA LYS A 274 13.69 52.28 -32.16
C LYS A 274 13.44 51.86 -33.61
N LYS A 275 13.73 52.75 -34.57
CA LYS A 275 13.58 52.46 -36.00
C LYS A 275 14.47 51.28 -36.41
N CYS A 276 15.73 51.26 -35.95
CA CYS A 276 16.66 50.17 -36.23
C CYS A 276 16.18 48.82 -35.69
N CYS A 277 15.52 48.79 -34.53
CA CYS A 277 14.90 47.58 -33.99
C CYS A 277 13.77 47.06 -34.91
N TYR A 278 12.87 47.94 -35.36
CA TYR A 278 11.81 47.56 -36.30
C TYR A 278 12.37 47.05 -37.63
N ASP A 279 13.39 47.72 -38.18
CA ASP A 279 14.07 47.29 -39.40
C ASP A 279 14.73 45.91 -39.25
N GLY A 280 15.28 45.62 -38.05
CA GLY A 280 15.85 44.33 -37.70
C GLY A 280 14.82 43.20 -37.70
N ALA A 281 13.61 43.47 -37.21
CA ALA A 281 12.55 42.49 -37.08
C ALA A 281 11.99 41.97 -38.41
N VAL A 282 12.21 42.68 -39.53
CA VAL A 282 11.75 42.27 -40.87
C VAL A 282 12.29 40.89 -41.26
N LEU A 283 11.44 40.06 -41.88
CA LEU A 283 11.81 38.71 -42.31
C LEU A 283 12.72 38.74 -43.55
N LYS A 284 13.87 38.07 -43.47
CA LYS A 284 14.72 37.72 -44.61
C LYS A 284 15.09 36.24 -44.51
N LYS A 285 14.73 35.46 -45.53
CA LYS A 285 14.78 33.98 -45.49
C LYS A 285 16.21 33.42 -45.64
N TYR A 286 17.10 34.17 -46.29
CA TYR A 286 18.41 33.66 -46.72
C TYR A 286 19.59 34.45 -46.12
N GLU A 287 19.35 35.25 -45.08
CA GLU A 287 20.39 36.08 -44.45
C GLU A 287 20.30 35.99 -42.92
N THR A 288 21.45 36.00 -42.26
CA THR A 288 21.51 36.06 -40.80
C THR A 288 21.33 37.48 -40.29
N CYS A 289 21.09 37.63 -38.98
CA CYS A 289 20.96 38.94 -38.36
C CYS A 289 22.27 39.72 -38.41
N GLU A 290 23.39 39.02 -38.32
CA GLU A 290 24.75 39.54 -38.35
C GLU A 290 25.09 40.07 -39.75
N GLN A 291 24.84 39.27 -40.80
CA GLN A 291 25.04 39.68 -42.20
C GLN A 291 24.21 40.92 -42.57
N ARG A 292 22.99 41.02 -42.01
CA ARG A 292 22.13 42.19 -42.22
C ARG A 292 22.61 43.41 -41.45
N ALA A 293 23.20 43.21 -40.28
CA ALA A 293 23.69 44.29 -39.42
C ALA A 293 24.94 44.97 -39.98
N GLU A 294 25.77 44.27 -40.76
CA GLU A 294 26.94 44.84 -41.46
C GLU A 294 26.56 46.02 -42.39
N ARG A 295 25.32 46.07 -42.88
CA ARG A 295 24.83 47.13 -43.78
C ARG A 295 24.30 48.37 -43.05
N VAL A 296 24.26 48.34 -41.71
CA VAL A 296 23.71 49.42 -40.90
C VAL A 296 24.79 50.50 -40.68
N LYS A 297 24.70 51.60 -41.44
CA LYS A 297 25.68 52.71 -41.41
C LYS A 297 25.39 53.80 -40.36
N ILE A 298 24.31 53.66 -39.60
CA ILE A 298 23.80 54.72 -38.70
C ILE A 298 24.60 54.83 -37.39
N GLY A 299 25.29 53.76 -36.97
CA GLY A 299 26.16 53.74 -35.80
C GLY A 299 25.94 52.53 -34.86
N PRO A 300 26.81 52.34 -33.85
CA PRO A 300 26.87 51.10 -33.06
C PRO A 300 25.60 50.85 -32.22
N LEU A 301 24.94 51.90 -31.74
CA LEU A 301 23.68 51.78 -31.00
C LEU A 301 22.53 51.27 -31.88
N CYS A 302 22.49 51.71 -33.14
CA CYS A 302 21.53 51.24 -34.13
C CYS A 302 21.80 49.77 -34.51
N VAL A 303 23.06 49.41 -34.73
CA VAL A 303 23.49 48.01 -34.99
C VAL A 303 23.04 47.08 -33.86
N ARG A 304 23.25 47.48 -32.59
CA ARG A 304 22.85 46.68 -31.42
C ARG A 304 21.33 46.51 -31.33
N ALA A 305 20.56 47.58 -31.56
CA ALA A 305 19.11 47.53 -31.54
C ALA A 305 18.56 46.65 -32.69
N PHE A 306 19.16 46.76 -33.87
CA PHE A 306 18.83 45.96 -35.04
C PHE A 306 19.04 44.46 -34.79
N ILE A 307 20.21 44.05 -34.31
CA ILE A 307 20.51 42.64 -34.01
C ILE A 307 19.55 42.12 -32.94
N SER A 308 19.32 42.89 -31.87
CA SER A 308 18.45 42.47 -30.76
C SER A 308 17.03 42.11 -31.23
N CYS A 309 16.42 42.93 -32.10
CA CYS A 309 15.06 42.69 -32.56
C CYS A 309 15.01 41.68 -33.72
N CYS A 310 16.06 41.59 -34.54
CA CYS A 310 16.19 40.54 -35.55
C CYS A 310 16.24 39.13 -34.92
N THR A 311 17.07 38.94 -33.89
CA THR A 311 17.22 37.64 -33.22
C THR A 311 15.94 37.25 -32.49
N LEU A 312 15.29 38.20 -31.81
CA LEU A 312 13.99 37.98 -31.17
C LEU A 312 12.93 37.56 -32.20
N ALA A 313 12.84 38.26 -33.33
CA ALA A 313 11.90 37.92 -34.39
C ALA A 313 12.18 36.53 -34.99
N LYS A 314 13.46 36.15 -35.16
CA LYS A 314 13.86 34.82 -35.64
C LYS A 314 13.42 33.72 -34.67
N GLN A 315 13.66 33.90 -33.37
CA GLN A 315 13.27 32.92 -32.33
C GLN A 315 11.76 32.69 -32.27
N ILE A 316 10.97 33.76 -32.37
CA ILE A 316 9.50 33.65 -32.37
C ILE A 316 9.03 32.88 -33.62
N ARG A 317 9.58 33.21 -34.79
CA ARG A 317 9.23 32.52 -36.05
C ARG A 317 9.65 31.05 -36.05
N THR A 318 10.82 30.71 -35.51
CA THR A 318 11.25 29.30 -35.41
C THR A 318 10.37 28.51 -34.47
N LYS A 319 10.01 29.07 -33.30
CA LYS A 319 9.11 28.40 -32.34
C LYS A 319 7.73 28.15 -32.94
N HIS A 320 7.21 29.11 -33.72
CA HIS A 320 5.91 28.96 -34.35
C HIS A 320 5.92 27.95 -35.52
N ASN A 321 7.03 27.83 -36.25
CA ASN A 321 7.17 26.81 -37.30
C ASN A 321 7.34 25.41 -36.70
N THR A 322 8.09 25.25 -35.61
CA THR A 322 8.21 23.94 -34.93
C THR A 322 6.89 23.43 -34.37
N PHE A 323 6.00 24.34 -33.93
CA PHE A 323 4.63 23.98 -33.53
C PHE A 323 3.76 23.51 -34.71
N LYS A 324 4.00 24.02 -35.91
CA LYS A 324 3.27 23.63 -37.12
C LYS A 324 3.75 22.27 -37.64
N ASP A 325 5.05 22.00 -37.57
CA ASP A 325 5.63 20.72 -37.99
C ASP A 325 5.31 19.57 -37.02
N SER A 326 5.23 19.86 -35.71
CA SER A 326 4.81 18.86 -34.71
C SER A 326 3.33 18.47 -34.84
N TYR A 327 2.47 19.36 -35.35
CA TYR A 327 1.04 19.09 -35.56
C TYR A 327 0.77 18.26 -36.82
N ILE A 328 1.66 18.33 -37.82
CA ILE A 328 1.55 17.55 -39.07
C ILE A 328 2.06 16.11 -38.84
N ALA A 329 3.06 15.92 -37.98
CA ALA A 329 3.58 14.58 -37.63
C ALA A 329 2.63 13.73 -36.76
N SER A 330 1.61 14.35 -36.14
CA SER A 330 0.66 13.68 -35.25
C SER A 330 -0.67 13.29 -35.92
N VAL A 331 -0.83 13.49 -37.22
CA VAL A 331 -2.03 13.04 -37.96
C VAL A 331 -1.75 11.66 -38.54
N PRO A 332 -2.37 10.57 -38.04
CA PRO A 332 -2.32 9.30 -38.72
C PRO A 332 -3.02 9.46 -40.08
N SER A 333 -2.32 9.14 -41.16
CA SER A 333 -2.94 8.94 -42.47
C SER A 333 -3.88 7.75 -42.37
N GLY A 334 -5.15 8.03 -42.07
CA GLY A 334 -6.22 7.03 -42.08
C GLY A 334 -6.48 6.54 -43.49
N ALA A 335 -6.33 5.23 -43.67
CA ALA A 335 -7.00 4.43 -44.69
C ALA A 335 -7.56 3.19 -43.99
#